data_AF-A0A959W664-F1
#
_entry.id   AF-A0A959W664-F1
#
_cell.length_a   1.000
_cell.length_b   1.000
_cell.length_c   1.000
_cell.angle_alpha   90.00
_cell.angle_beta   90.00
_cell.angle_gamma   90.00
#
_symmetry.space_group_name_H-M   'P 1'
#
loop_
_entity.id
_entity.type
_entity.pdbx_description
1 polymer ?
#
loop_
_entity_poly.entity_id
_entity_poly.type
_entity_poly.pdbx_seq_one_letter_code
_entity_poly.pdbx_strand_id
1 'polypeptide(L)'
;MRPDLDIVAGLVGSGQRVLDLGCGDGALLENLINEWKCSGLGVERELDDFHACISLGVPVTQGDLEKELPRFDEDDFDVAVLSLTLQAVRRPDLVLTEMKRV
;
A
#
# COMPACT_ATOMS: atom_id res chain seq x y z
N MET A 1 10.76 -15.81 1.21
CA MET A 1 9.85 -14.68 1.46
C MET A 1 10.49 -13.76 2.49
N ARG A 2 10.33 -12.44 2.36
CA ARG A 2 10.89 -11.45 3.30
C ARG A 2 10.16 -11.59 4.66
N PRO A 3 10.85 -11.93 5.78
CA PRO A 3 10.18 -12.22 7.06
C PRO A 3 9.34 -11.07 7.63
N ASP A 4 9.69 -9.83 7.28
CA ASP A 4 8.95 -8.62 7.60
C ASP A 4 7.55 -8.61 6.97
N LEU A 5 7.38 -9.16 5.76
CA LEU A 5 6.08 -9.19 5.08
C LEU A 5 5.07 -10.09 5.80
N ASP A 6 5.52 -11.21 6.36
CA ASP A 6 4.67 -12.12 7.14
C ASP A 6 4.15 -11.45 8.41
N ILE A 7 5.00 -10.66 9.07
CA ILE A 7 4.62 -9.91 10.27
C ILE A 7 3.57 -8.86 9.91
N VAL A 8 3.81 -8.08 8.86
CA VAL A 8 2.86 -7.05 8.40
C VAL A 8 1.54 -7.70 7.99
N ALA A 9 1.57 -8.81 7.25
CA ALA A 9 0.37 -9.52 6.83
C ALA A 9 -0.46 -10.02 8.03
N GLY A 10 0.21 -10.50 9.09
CA GLY A 10 -0.44 -10.86 10.35
C GLY A 10 -1.10 -9.68 11.08
N LEU A 11 -0.54 -8.47 10.96
CA LEU A 11 -1.12 -7.24 11.53
C LEU A 11 -2.32 -6.73 10.72
N VAL A 12 -2.29 -6.87 9.39
CA VAL A 12 -3.41 -6.54 8.51
C VAL A 12 -4.57 -7.49 8.78
N GLY A 13 -4.30 -8.79 8.88
CA GLY A 13 -5.33 -9.81 9.03
C GLY A 13 -6.01 -10.17 7.70
N SER A 14 -6.84 -11.23 7.72
CA SER A 14 -7.43 -11.77 6.50
C SER A 14 -8.66 -11.00 6.03
N GLY A 15 -8.86 -10.92 4.71
CA GLY A 15 -10.10 -10.42 4.10
C GLY A 15 -10.27 -8.91 4.11
N GLN A 16 -9.23 -8.15 4.46
CA GLN A 16 -9.28 -6.68 4.51
C GLN A 16 -9.14 -6.04 3.12
N ARG A 17 -9.67 -4.83 2.97
CA ARG A 17 -9.35 -3.92 1.86
C ARG A 17 -8.14 -3.07 2.25
N VAL A 18 -7.05 -3.21 1.53
CA VAL A 18 -5.74 -2.67 1.94
C VAL A 18 -5.29 -1.56 0.98
N LEU A 19 -4.83 -0.45 1.55
CA LEU A 19 -4.09 0.58 0.82
C LEU A 19 -2.60 0.47 1.17
N ASP A 20 -1.77 0.09 0.22
CA ASP A 20 -0.31 -0.06 0.42
C ASP A 20 0.43 1.15 -0.16
N LEU A 21 1.00 1.97 0.73
CA LEU A 21 1.58 3.27 0.39
C LEU A 21 3.09 3.18 0.21
N GLY A 22 3.56 3.40 -1.02
CA GLY A 22 4.92 3.06 -1.44
C GLY A 22 5.10 1.55 -1.41
N CYS A 23 4.27 0.85 -2.20
CA CYS A 23 4.20 -0.61 -2.22
C CYS A 23 5.44 -1.28 -2.83
N GLY A 24 6.34 -0.50 -3.45
CA GLY A 24 7.56 -1.00 -4.08
C GLY A 24 7.24 -2.01 -5.17
N ASP A 25 7.92 -3.17 -5.12
CA ASP A 25 7.72 -4.27 -6.07
C ASP A 25 6.36 -4.98 -5.95
N GLY A 26 5.53 -4.63 -4.97
CA GLY A 26 4.19 -5.19 -4.77
C GLY A 26 4.16 -6.50 -4.00
N ALA A 27 5.28 -7.00 -3.49
CA ALA A 27 5.37 -8.30 -2.83
C ALA A 27 4.46 -8.42 -1.59
N LEU A 28 4.24 -7.33 -0.85
CA LEU A 28 3.34 -7.33 0.30
C LEU A 28 1.89 -7.57 -0.16
N LEU A 29 1.43 -6.74 -1.11
CA LEU A 29 0.05 -6.76 -1.55
C LEU A 29 -0.28 -8.06 -2.32
N GLU A 30 0.67 -8.59 -3.10
CA GLU A 30 0.57 -9.93 -3.71
C GLU A 30 0.32 -11.00 -2.64
N ASN A 31 1.13 -11.04 -1.58
CA ASN A 31 0.98 -12.00 -0.50
C ASN A 31 -0.35 -11.84 0.24
N LEU A 32 -0.77 -10.60 0.51
CA LEU A 32 -2.06 -10.31 1.15
C LEU A 32 -3.23 -10.79 0.30
N ILE A 33 -3.18 -10.61 -1.02
CA ILE A 33 -4.23 -11.06 -1.94
C ILE A 33 -4.27 -12.59 -2.00
N ASN A 34 -3.12 -13.22 -2.24
CA ASN A 34 -3.05 -14.67 -2.51
C ASN A 34 -3.26 -15.52 -1.26
N GLU A 35 -2.62 -15.15 -0.14
CA GLU A 35 -2.59 -15.99 1.06
C GLU A 35 -3.59 -15.52 2.12
N TRP A 36 -3.85 -14.21 2.20
CA TRP A 36 -4.70 -13.61 3.24
C TRP A 36 -6.10 -13.24 2.75
N LYS A 37 -6.41 -13.49 1.47
CA LYS A 37 -7.71 -13.20 0.84
C LYS A 37 -8.09 -11.72 0.91
N CYS A 38 -7.11 -10.84 1.03
CA CYS A 38 -7.33 -9.40 1.01
C CYS A 38 -7.59 -8.93 -0.42
N SER A 39 -8.12 -7.73 -0.54
CA SER A 39 -8.09 -6.94 -1.77
C SER A 39 -7.37 -5.64 -1.48
N GLY A 40 -6.98 -4.89 -2.50
CA GLY A 40 -6.35 -3.61 -2.23
C GLY A 40 -5.75 -2.93 -3.45
N LEU A 41 -5.10 -1.81 -3.18
CA LEU A 41 -4.43 -0.96 -4.15
C LEU A 41 -3.07 -0.53 -3.60
N GLY A 42 -2.04 -0.65 -4.43
CA GLY A 42 -0.72 -0.05 -4.19
C GLY A 42 -0.63 1.36 -4.76
N VAL A 43 0.10 2.24 -4.09
CA VAL A 43 0.54 3.53 -4.64
C VAL A 43 2.06 3.53 -4.72
N GLU A 44 2.62 3.62 -5.93
CA GLU A 44 4.07 3.63 -6.13
C GLU A 44 4.50 4.79 -7.02
N ARG A 45 5.62 5.42 -6.70
CA ARG A 45 6.15 6.54 -7.47
C ARG A 45 7.18 6.08 -8.51
N GLU A 46 8.05 5.16 -8.12
CA GLU A 46 9.17 4.69 -8.91
C GLU A 46 8.68 3.77 -10.04
N LEU A 47 9.08 4.09 -11.28
CA LEU A 47 8.51 3.47 -12.47
C LEU A 47 8.85 1.96 -12.59
N ASP A 48 10.05 1.57 -12.17
CA ASP A 48 10.49 0.18 -12.24
C ASP A 48 9.68 -0.70 -11.28
N ASP A 49 9.44 -0.21 -10.06
CA ASP A 49 8.63 -0.87 -9.03
C ASP A 49 7.14 -0.92 -9.42
N PHE A 50 6.62 0.16 -10.04
CA PHE A 50 5.29 0.18 -10.64
C PHE A 50 5.12 -0.91 -11.71
N HIS A 51 6.09 -1.07 -12.61
CA HIS A 51 6.07 -2.15 -13.61
C HIS A 51 6.19 -3.55 -12.99
N ALA A 52 6.94 -3.69 -11.88
CA ALA A 52 7.00 -4.93 -11.14
C ALA A 52 5.63 -5.31 -10.56
N CYS A 53 4.91 -4.36 -9.94
CA CYS A 53 3.55 -4.57 -9.46
C CYS A 53 2.61 -5.05 -10.58
N ILE A 54 2.64 -4.39 -11.75
CA ILE A 54 1.83 -4.80 -12.92
C ILE A 54 2.18 -6.23 -13.34
N SER A 55 3.47 -6.58 -13.36
CA SER A 55 3.93 -7.90 -13.77
C SER A 55 3.48 -9.01 -12.81
N LEU A 56 3.29 -8.68 -11.52
CA LEU A 56 2.71 -9.55 -10.50
C LEU A 56 1.17 -9.58 -10.52
N GLY A 57 0.53 -8.78 -11.36
CA GLY A 57 -0.94 -8.65 -11.39
C GLY A 57 -1.51 -7.93 -10.16
N VAL A 58 -0.68 -7.19 -9.44
CA VAL A 58 -1.09 -6.41 -8.26
C VAL A 58 -1.75 -5.10 -8.72
N PRO A 59 -2.94 -4.76 -8.22
CA PRO A 59 -3.55 -3.45 -8.51
C PRO A 59 -2.67 -2.33 -7.97
N VAL A 60 -2.27 -1.41 -8.85
CA VAL A 60 -1.35 -0.31 -8.49
C VAL A 60 -1.69 0.96 -9.27
N THR A 61 -1.52 2.12 -8.63
CA THR A 61 -1.50 3.43 -9.29
C THR A 61 -0.12 4.06 -9.18
N GLN A 62 0.33 4.73 -10.24
CA GLN A 62 1.60 5.45 -10.20
C GLN A 62 1.37 6.88 -9.69
N GLY A 63 2.01 7.25 -8.58
CA GLY A 63 1.83 8.61 -8.07
C GLY A 63 2.60 8.95 -6.80
N ASP A 64 2.50 10.22 -6.44
CA ASP A 64 3.02 10.75 -5.18
C ASP A 64 1.93 10.62 -4.10
N LEU A 65 2.26 10.03 -2.95
CA LEU A 65 1.32 9.82 -1.85
C LEU A 65 0.58 11.11 -1.46
N GLU A 66 1.27 12.25 -1.45
CA GLU A 66 0.69 13.56 -1.07
C GLU A 66 -0.38 14.03 -2.07
N LYS A 67 -0.40 13.47 -3.30
CA LYS A 67 -1.37 13.80 -4.36
C LYS A 67 -2.41 12.70 -4.58
N GLU A 68 -2.06 11.46 -4.30
CA GLU A 68 -2.94 10.31 -4.48
C GLU A 68 -3.86 10.12 -3.28
N LEU A 69 -3.38 10.27 -2.04
CA LEU A 69 -4.19 10.08 -0.83
C LEU A 69 -5.48 10.90 -0.78
N PRO A 70 -5.49 12.20 -1.17
CA PRO A 70 -6.73 13.00 -1.18
C PRO A 70 -7.78 12.55 -2.20
N ARG A 71 -7.46 11.58 -3.07
CA ARG A 71 -8.40 11.06 -4.08
C ARG A 71 -9.25 9.91 -3.57
N PHE A 72 -8.87 9.29 -2.46
CA PHE A 72 -9.63 8.22 -1.83
C PHE A 72 -10.64 8.79 -0.83
N ASP A 73 -11.83 8.21 -0.80
CA ASP A 73 -12.90 8.60 0.10
C ASP A 73 -12.73 7.95 1.48
N GLU A 74 -13.47 8.44 2.48
CA GLU A 74 -13.57 7.76 3.78
C GLU A 74 -14.21 6.36 3.57
N ASP A 75 -13.70 5.34 4.27
CA ASP A 75 -14.14 3.93 4.20
C ASP A 75 -13.80 3.16 2.91
N ASP A 76 -12.97 3.71 2.00
CA ASP A 76 -12.49 2.98 0.83
C ASP A 76 -11.66 1.75 1.22
N PHE A 77 -10.92 1.86 2.33
CA PHE A 77 -10.03 0.82 2.83
C PHE A 77 -10.29 0.53 4.32
N ASP A 78 -9.96 -0.69 4.73
CA ASP A 78 -10.05 -1.10 6.13
C ASP A 78 -8.70 -0.92 6.85
N VAL A 79 -7.59 -1.01 6.10
CA VAL A 79 -6.22 -0.89 6.61
C VAL A 79 -5.32 -0.17 5.61
N ALA A 80 -4.61 0.86 6.06
CA ALA A 80 -3.51 1.48 5.30
C ALA A 80 -2.15 1.03 5.85
N VAL A 81 -1.23 0.62 4.96
CA VAL A 81 0.12 0.20 5.30
C VAL A 81 1.14 1.21 4.75
N LEU A 82 2.08 1.62 5.59
CA LEU A 82 3.22 2.46 5.24
C LEU A 82 4.47 1.91 5.91
N SER A 83 5.26 1.10 5.19
CA SER A 83 6.38 0.33 5.76
C SER A 83 7.71 1.10 5.74
N LEU A 84 8.22 1.44 4.55
CA LEU A 84 9.55 2.03 4.36
C LEU A 84 9.52 3.39 3.64
N THR A 85 8.38 4.08 3.66
CA THR A 85 8.14 5.24 2.79
C THR A 85 8.01 6.57 3.56
N LEU A 86 7.82 6.54 4.89
CA LEU A 86 7.57 7.75 5.68
C LEU A 86 8.73 8.75 5.68
N GLN A 87 9.98 8.28 5.60
CA GLN A 87 11.17 9.13 5.53
C GLN A 87 11.37 9.78 4.15
N ALA A 88 10.67 9.28 3.12
CA ALA A 88 10.80 9.74 1.74
C ALA A 88 9.73 10.78 1.35
N VAL A 89 8.71 11.00 2.20
CA VAL A 89 7.65 12.00 1.96
C VAL A 89 8.05 13.36 2.51
N ARG A 90 7.58 14.44 1.86
CA ARG A 90 7.94 15.81 2.28
C ARG A 90 7.10 16.28 3.45
N ARG A 91 5.84 15.85 3.51
CA ARG A 91 4.88 16.20 4.56
C ARG A 91 4.34 14.94 5.24
N PRO A 92 5.16 14.28 6.09
CA PRO A 92 4.74 13.09 6.83
C PRO A 92 3.52 13.36 7.72
N ASP A 93 3.37 14.59 8.21
CA ASP A 93 2.20 15.04 8.98
C ASP A 93 0.90 14.98 8.15
N LEU A 94 0.95 15.38 6.88
CA LEU A 94 -0.21 15.30 5.99
C LEU A 94 -0.51 13.86 5.60
N VAL A 95 0.52 13.08 5.26
CA VAL A 95 0.36 11.66 4.93
C VAL A 95 -0.28 10.89 6.07
N LEU A 96 0.19 11.07 7.31
CA LEU A 96 -0.40 10.42 8.49
C LEU A 96 -1.82 10.93 8.81
N THR A 97 -2.14 12.18 8.46
CA THR A 97 -3.50 12.72 8.63
C THR A 97 -4.46 12.07 7.63
N GLU A 98 -4.07 12.02 6.36
CA GLU A 98 -4.88 11.39 5.31
C GLU A 98 -5.02 9.88 5.51
N MET A 99 -3.95 9.18 5.92
CA MET A 99 -3.99 7.75 6.28
C MET A 99 -4.99 7.40 7.38
N LYS A 100 -5.33 8.36 8.25
CA LYS A 100 -6.35 8.14 9.31
C LYS A 100 -7.77 8.41 8.82
N ARG A 101 -7.90 9.16 7.73
CA ARG A 101 -9.19 9.53 7.14
C ARG A 101 -9.70 8.41 6.24
N VAL A 102 -8.81 7.86 5.41
CA VAL A 102 -9.11 6.80 4.43
C VAL A 102 -9.22 5.41 5.04
#